data_AF-A0A973M285-F1
#
_entry.id   AF-A0A973M285-F1
#
_cell.length_a   1.000
_cell.length_b   1.000
_cell.length_c   1.000
_cell.angle_alpha   90.00
_cell.angle_beta   90.00
_cell.angle_gamma   90.00
#
_symmetry.space_group_name_H-M   'P 1'
#
loop_
_entity.id
_entity.type
_entity.pdbx_description
1 polymer ?
#
loop_
_entity_poly.entity_id
_entity_poly.type
_entity_poly.pdbx_seq_one_letter_code
_entity_poly.pdbx_strand_id
1 'polypeptide(L)'
;MFGKEKSPFATVVSAALDEARERGDRRLGTEHLLLGLLRDPGSEPARALGVDLTGARAALDELDREALRSLGLDLGEAPPRPTPRRHPAIPGTALTSSARAAVNR
;
A
#
# COMPACT_ATOMS: atom_id res chain seq x y z
N MET A 1 -7.43 18.21 -26.06
CA MET A 1 -6.89 16.85 -25.90
C MET A 1 -5.65 16.97 -25.01
N PHE A 2 -5.82 16.85 -23.69
CA PHE A 2 -4.72 16.80 -22.74
C PHE A 2 -4.92 15.52 -21.92
N GLY A 3 -3.89 14.68 -21.89
CA GLY A 3 -3.96 13.32 -21.37
C GLY A 3 -4.41 13.24 -19.91
N LYS A 4 -5.17 12.20 -19.58
CA LYS A 4 -5.50 11.80 -18.20
C LYS A 4 -4.27 11.26 -17.46
N GLU A 5 -3.19 12.03 -17.36
CA GLU A 5 -2.03 11.58 -16.60
C GLU A 5 -2.35 11.69 -15.10
N LYS A 6 -2.34 10.54 -14.39
CA LYS A 6 -2.54 10.51 -12.94
C LYS A 6 -1.40 11.30 -12.29
N SER A 7 -1.75 12.27 -11.44
CA SER A 7 -0.77 13.03 -10.67
C SER A 7 0.20 12.08 -9.94
N PRO A 8 1.51 12.36 -9.91
CA PRO A 8 2.48 11.55 -9.16
C PRO A 8 2.06 11.31 -7.71
N PHE A 9 1.42 12.30 -7.09
CA PHE A 9 0.82 12.20 -5.78
C PHE A 9 -0.25 11.10 -5.69
N ALA A 10 -1.17 11.04 -6.65
CA ALA A 10 -2.25 10.04 -6.67
C ALA A 10 -1.69 8.62 -6.84
N THR A 11 -0.60 8.48 -7.61
CA THR A 11 0.11 7.20 -7.77
C THR A 11 0.73 6.74 -6.46
N VAL A 12 1.47 7.62 -5.76
CA VAL A 12 2.10 7.32 -4.47
C VAL A 12 1.06 6.99 -3.40
N VAL A 13 -0.01 7.78 -3.29
CA VAL A 13 -1.07 7.54 -2.31
C VAL A 13 -1.80 6.22 -2.59
N SER A 14 -2.03 5.87 -3.85
CA SER A 14 -2.61 4.57 -4.21
C SER A 14 -1.69 3.43 -3.76
N ALA A 15 -0.39 3.54 -4.04
CA ALA A 15 0.59 2.54 -3.61
C ALA A 15 0.67 2.43 -2.08
N ALA A 16 0.66 3.56 -1.38
CA ALA A 16 0.67 3.60 0.08
C ALA A 16 -0.58 2.94 0.70
N LEU A 17 -1.75 3.17 0.10
CA LEU A 17 -2.99 2.50 0.52
C LEU A 17 -2.94 0.99 0.28
N ASP A 18 -2.28 0.54 -0.78
CA ASP A 18 -2.09 -0.89 -1.03
C ASP A 18 -1.14 -1.51 0.01
N GLU A 19 -0.06 -0.82 0.40
CA GLU A 19 0.82 -1.26 1.49
C GLU A 19 0.06 -1.35 2.83
N ALA A 20 -0.78 -0.37 3.15
CA ALA A 20 -1.60 -0.41 4.37
C ALA A 20 -2.55 -1.61 4.38
N ARG A 21 -3.19 -1.88 3.24
CA ARG A 21 -4.05 -3.07 3.08
C ARG A 21 -3.27 -4.37 3.20
N GLU A 22 -2.09 -4.46 2.61
CA GLU A 22 -1.21 -5.63 2.67
C GLU A 22 -0.70 -5.89 4.10
N ARG A 23 -0.44 -4.84 4.89
CA ARG A 23 -0.07 -4.94 6.31
C ARG A 23 -1.27 -5.20 7.23
N GLY A 24 -2.49 -5.05 6.74
CA GLY A 24 -3.72 -5.15 7.54
C GLY A 24 -4.00 -3.90 8.38
N ASP A 25 -3.35 -2.80 8.08
CA ASP A 25 -3.48 -1.53 8.78
C ASP A 25 -4.78 -0.82 8.41
N ARG A 26 -5.46 -0.30 9.44
CA ARG A 26 -6.74 0.41 9.29
C ARG A 26 -6.58 1.90 9.01
N ARG A 27 -5.35 2.42 9.09
CA ARG A 27 -5.02 3.84 8.90
C ARG A 27 -3.80 3.95 8.01
N LEU A 28 -3.78 4.99 7.18
CA LEU A 28 -2.63 5.35 6.36
C LEU A 28 -1.65 6.18 7.21
N GLY A 29 -0.45 5.65 7.43
CA GLY A 29 0.64 6.31 8.15
C GLY A 29 1.78 6.78 7.23
N THR A 30 2.81 7.39 7.81
CA THR A 30 3.98 7.88 7.06
C THR A 30 4.85 6.76 6.52
N GLU A 31 4.90 5.62 7.22
CA GLU A 31 5.53 4.38 6.78
C GLU A 31 4.90 3.86 5.48
N HIS A 32 3.58 3.97 5.35
CA HIS A 32 2.87 3.58 4.13
C HIS A 32 3.21 4.52 2.97
N LEU A 33 3.27 5.83 3.23
CA LEU A 33 3.68 6.81 2.22
C LEU A 33 5.13 6.58 1.77
N LEU A 34 6.03 6.28 2.70
CA LEU A 34 7.41 5.90 2.41
C LEU A 34 7.45 4.68 1.48
N LEU A 35 6.78 3.59 1.83
CA LEU A 35 6.72 2.39 0.99
C LEU A 35 6.09 2.68 -0.39
N GLY A 36 5.06 3.53 -0.43
CA GLY A 36 4.44 3.99 -1.67
C GLY A 36 5.37 4.80 -2.58
N LEU A 37 6.31 5.57 -2.02
CA LEU A 37 7.36 6.27 -2.78
C LEU A 37 8.39 5.29 -3.35
N LEU A 38 8.77 4.26 -2.58
CA LEU A 38 9.75 3.25 -2.97
C LEU A 38 9.24 2.26 -4.02
N ARG A 39 7.94 2.29 -4.31
CA ARG A 39 7.27 1.45 -5.33
C ARG A 39 7.77 1.72 -6.75
N ASP A 40 8.27 2.93 -7.01
CA ASP A 40 9.01 3.29 -8.22
C ASP A 40 10.48 3.61 -7.85
N PRO A 41 11.41 2.65 -7.97
CA PRO A 41 12.81 2.85 -7.61
C PRO A 41 13.54 3.85 -8.50
N GLY A 42 12.99 4.20 -9.68
CA GLY A 42 13.56 5.20 -10.57
C GLY A 42 13.19 6.64 -10.21
N SER A 43 12.17 6.82 -9.36
CA SER A 43 11.67 8.13 -8.96
C SER A 43 12.75 8.93 -8.21
N GLU A 44 12.71 10.26 -8.34
CA GLU A 44 13.62 11.16 -7.59
C GLU A 44 13.52 10.94 -6.07
N PRO A 45 12.32 10.83 -5.45
CA PRO A 45 12.22 10.56 -4.02
C PRO A 45 12.84 9.22 -3.60
N ALA A 46 12.63 8.14 -4.36
CA ALA A 46 13.21 6.84 -4.04
C ALA A 46 14.75 6.87 -4.09
N ARG A 47 15.32 7.54 -5.10
CA ARG A 47 16.77 7.73 -5.21
C ARG A 47 17.35 8.58 -4.08
N ALA A 48 16.62 9.60 -3.64
CA ALA A 48 17.03 10.45 -2.52
C ALA A 48 17.04 9.71 -1.18
N LEU A 49 16.12 8.76 -0.99
CA LEU A 49 16.03 7.93 0.23
C LEU A 49 17.13 6.86 0.30
N GLY A 50 17.65 6.41 -0.84
CA GLY A 50 18.78 5.48 -0.90
C GLY A 50 18.50 4.08 -0.33
N VAL A 51 17.23 3.71 -0.17
CA VAL A 51 16.78 2.39 0.30
C VAL A 51 15.83 1.78 -0.72
N ASP A 52 15.80 0.45 -0.81
CA ASP A 52 14.84 -0.24 -1.66
C ASP A 52 13.57 -0.66 -0.89
N LEU A 53 12.50 -0.94 -1.63
CA LEU A 53 11.20 -1.32 -1.08
C LEU A 53 11.28 -2.57 -0.19
N THR A 54 12.08 -3.56 -0.57
CA THR A 54 12.19 -4.83 0.16
C THR A 54 12.86 -4.63 1.50
N GLY A 55 13.98 -3.91 1.53
CA GLY A 55 14.70 -3.54 2.73
C GLY A 55 13.86 -2.68 3.67
N ALA A 56 13.13 -1.70 3.12
CA ALA A 56 12.23 -0.86 3.92
C ALA A 56 11.09 -1.68 4.57
N ARG A 57 10.50 -2.63 3.84
CA ARG A 57 9.48 -3.56 4.39
C ARG A 57 10.08 -4.42 5.52
N ALA A 58 11.26 -5.00 5.30
CA ALA A 58 11.93 -5.83 6.31
C ALA A 58 12.29 -5.04 7.57
N ALA A 59 12.76 -3.79 7.42
CA ALA A 59 13.09 -2.91 8.53
C ALA A 59 11.85 -2.57 9.38
N LEU A 60 10.70 -2.30 8.75
CA LEU A 60 9.44 -2.09 9.48
C LEU A 60 9.00 -3.35 10.23
N ASP A 61 9.09 -4.52 9.60
CA ASP A 61 8.71 -5.79 10.24
C ASP A 61 9.65 -6.14 11.42
N GLU A 62 10.93 -5.75 11.36
CA GLU A 62 11.85 -5.87 12.49
C GLU A 62 11.49 -4.91 13.62
N LEU A 63 11.21 -3.64 13.30
CA LEU A 63 10.84 -2.63 14.28
C LEU A 63 9.58 -3.03 15.05
N ASP A 64 8.57 -3.56 14.35
CA ASP A 64 7.35 -4.08 14.98
C ASP A 64 7.66 -5.26 15.92
N ARG A 65 8.52 -6.20 15.52
CA ARG A 65 8.93 -7.32 16.38
C ARG A 65 9.74 -6.85 17.58
N GLU A 66 10.68 -5.93 17.40
CA GLU A 66 11.47 -5.37 18.50
C GLU A 66 10.57 -4.65 19.52
N ALA A 67 9.62 -3.85 19.04
CA ALA A 67 8.64 -3.18 19.89
C ALA A 67 7.81 -4.18 20.70
N LEU A 68 7.33 -5.26 20.09
CA LEU A 68 6.57 -6.30 20.80
C LEU A 68 7.43 -7.10 21.78
N ARG A 69 8.68 -7.43 21.42
CA ARG A 69 9.64 -8.09 22.32
C ARG A 69 9.95 -7.24 23.55
N SER A 70 10.00 -5.91 23.41
CA SER A 70 10.18 -5.01 24.56
C SER A 70 9.05 -5.11 25.60
N LEU A 71 7.87 -5.58 25.18
CA LEU A 71 6.71 -5.85 26.04
C LEU A 71 6.67 -7.32 26.54
N GLY A 72 7.69 -8.13 26.22
CA GLY A 72 7.74 -9.56 26.54
C GLY A 72 6.91 -10.45 25.61
N LEU A 73 6.49 -9.94 24.44
CA LEU A 73 5.74 -10.70 23.44
C LEU A 73 6.69 -11.13 22.31
N ASP A 74 7.19 -12.37 22.37
CA ASP A 74 7.99 -12.95 21.27
C ASP A 74 7.06 -13.73 20.33
N LEU A 75 6.52 -13.00 19.37
CA LEU A 75 5.92 -13.61 18.19
C LEU A 75 7.10 -14.10 17.35
N GLY A 76 7.17 -15.40 17.07
CA GLY A 76 8.19 -15.98 16.21
C GLY A 76 8.14 -15.43 14.78
N GLU A 77 8.46 -16.24 13.79
CA GLU A 77 8.33 -15.77 12.41
C GLU A 77 6.87 -15.43 12.11
N ALA A 78 6.60 -14.16 11.75
CA ALA A 78 5.26 -13.73 11.42
C ALA A 78 4.77 -14.55 10.22
N PRO A 79 3.50 -15.02 10.22
CA PRO A 79 2.97 -15.73 9.07
C PRO A 79 3.10 -14.84 7.82
N PRO A 80 3.31 -15.43 6.62
CA PRO A 80 3.46 -14.66 5.39
C PRO A 80 2.29 -13.69 5.26
N ARG A 81 2.57 -12.46 4.80
CA ARG A 81 1.56 -11.40 4.68
C ARG A 81 0.30 -11.98 4.06
N PRO A 82 -0.87 -11.82 4.70
CA PRO A 82 -2.11 -12.31 4.14
C PRO A 82 -2.27 -11.69 2.76
N THR A 83 -2.49 -12.53 1.74
CA THR A 83 -2.77 -12.00 0.40
C THR A 83 -3.98 -11.09 0.51
N PRO A 84 -3.96 -9.88 -0.09
CA PRO A 84 -5.09 -8.99 -0.02
C PRO A 84 -6.32 -9.77 -0.49
N ARG A 85 -7.29 -9.96 0.40
CA ARG A 85 -8.52 -10.67 0.06
C ARG A 85 -9.15 -9.89 -1.08
N ARG A 86 -9.03 -10.43 -2.30
CA ARG A 86 -9.65 -9.87 -3.48
C ARG A 86 -11.15 -9.89 -3.20
N HIS A 87 -11.74 -8.74 -2.90
CA HIS A 87 -13.19 -8.63 -2.95
C HIS A 87 -13.59 -9.06 -4.36
N PRO A 88 -14.56 -9.99 -4.51
CA PRO A 88 -14.98 -10.44 -5.83
C PRO A 88 -15.31 -9.20 -6.66
N ALA A 89 -14.89 -9.21 -7.92
CA ALA A 89 -15.23 -8.12 -8.84
C ALA A 89 -16.74 -7.93 -8.79
N ILE A 90 -17.19 -6.73 -8.41
CA ILE A 90 -18.61 -6.39 -8.43
C ILE A 90 -19.05 -6.61 -9.89
N PRO A 91 -19.96 -7.57 -10.17
CA PRO A 91 -20.40 -7.82 -11.53
C PRO A 91 -20.86 -6.50 -12.17
N GLY A 92 -20.60 -6.30 -13.46
CA GLY A 92 -21.11 -5.09 -14.17
C GLY A 92 -22.65 -4.98 -14.17
N THR A 93 -23.34 -6.04 -13.72
CA THR A 93 -24.78 -6.14 -13.47
C THR A 93 -25.17 -5.76 -12.04
N ALA A 94 -24.23 -5.67 -11.10
CA ALA A 94 -24.44 -5.29 -9.71
C ALA A 94 -24.35 -3.77 -9.50
N LEU A 95 -24.28 -2.98 -10.58
CA LEU A 95 -24.46 -1.54 -10.55
C LEU A 95 -25.93 -1.21 -10.87
N THR A 96 -26.55 -0.37 -10.04
CA THR A 96 -27.82 0.27 -10.38
C THR A 96 -27.65 1.13 -11.64
N SER A 97 -28.73 1.39 -12.38
CA SER A 97 -28.68 2.16 -13.62
C SER A 97 -28.00 3.53 -13.47
N SER A 98 -28.17 4.18 -12.31
CA SER A 98 -27.52 5.44 -11.98
C SER A 98 -26.00 5.29 -11.77
N ALA A 99 -25.56 4.27 -11.04
CA ALA A 99 -24.14 4.00 -10.83
C ALA A 99 -23.43 3.64 -12.15
N ARG A 100 -24.10 2.90 -13.04
CA ARG A 100 -23.56 2.54 -14.36
C ARG A 100 -23.40 3.74 -15.29
N ALA A 101 -24.36 4.68 -15.26
CA ALA A 101 -24.30 5.90 -16.06
C ALA A 101 -23.14 6.84 -15.66
N ALA A 102 -22.76 6.86 -14.38
CA ALA A 102 -21.66 7.70 -13.88
C ALA A 102 -20.27 7.18 -14.28
N VAL A 103 -20.10 5.88 -14.47
CA VAL A 103 -18.81 5.26 -14.83
C VAL A 103 -18.48 5.39 -16.32
N ASN A 104 -19.50 5.47 -17.18
CA ASN A 104 -19.35 5.54 -18.64
C ASN A 104 -19.26 6.97 -19.21
N ARG A 105 -18.91 7.96 -18.39
CA ARG A 105 -18.79 9.37 -18.79
C ARG A 105 -17.32 9.82 -18.82
#